data_AF-A0A2S4XPN5-F1
#
_entry.id   AF-A0A2S4XPN5-F1
#
_cell.length_a   1.000
_cell.length_b   1.000
_cell.length_c   1.000
_cell.angle_alpha   90.00
_cell.angle_beta   90.00
_cell.angle_gamma   90.00
#
_symmetry.space_group_name_H-M   'P 1'
#
loop_
_entity.id
_entity.type
_entity.pdbx_description
1 polymer ?
#
loop_
_entity_poly.entity_id
_entity_poly.type
_entity_poly.pdbx_seq_one_letter_code
_entity_poly.pdbx_strand_id
1 'polypeptide(L)'
;SGQTVTVAGVWTGSEQKNFQKVLDAFSEKTGAKTQFISTGDNVSTVVGSKIEGGNAPDVVMVPQVGVLQQFAKKGWLQQLSATTEKSVDSNYAPVWKKYGSVDGTLYGLYFKAAHKSTVWYSPDALNQAGVKPPKTYDEMLKAGHTVSDSGLAAFAVAGEDGWTLTDWFENIYLSQAGP
;
A
#
# COMPACT_ATOMS: atom_id res chain seq x y z
N SER A 1 26.56 16.13 6.21
CA SER A 1 26.56 16.18 4.74
C SER A 1 27.46 15.07 4.21
N GLY A 2 27.01 14.29 3.23
CA GLY A 2 27.79 13.17 2.67
C GLY A 2 27.17 11.77 2.78
N GLN A 3 25.98 11.62 3.38
CA GLN A 3 25.26 10.35 3.41
C GLN A 3 24.23 10.29 2.27
N THR A 4 24.25 9.18 1.53
CA THR A 4 23.19 8.79 0.60
C THR A 4 22.22 7.90 1.37
N VAL A 5 20.94 8.25 1.34
CA VAL A 5 19.85 7.44 1.90
C VAL A 5 19.16 6.71 0.76
N THR A 6 19.17 5.39 0.83
CA THR A 6 18.50 4.49 -0.11
C THR A 6 17.11 4.13 0.41
N VAL A 7 16.09 4.34 -0.41
CA VAL A 7 14.69 4.11 -0.06
C VAL A 7 14.08 3.10 -1.03
N ALA A 8 13.73 1.92 -0.54
CA ALA A 8 13.11 0.87 -1.34
C ALA A 8 11.58 0.93 -1.25
N GLY A 9 10.86 0.79 -2.37
CA GLY A 9 9.40 0.74 -2.37
C GLY A 9 8.79 0.24 -3.68
N VAL A 10 7.49 -0.06 -3.65
CA VAL A 10 6.79 -0.70 -4.79
C VAL A 10 6.56 0.22 -5.98
N TRP A 11 6.58 1.54 -5.76
CA TRP A 11 6.15 2.50 -6.78
C TRP A 11 7.05 2.49 -8.02
N THR A 12 6.41 2.62 -9.17
CA THR A 12 7.04 2.82 -10.47
C THR A 12 6.32 3.94 -11.21
N GLY A 13 6.82 4.32 -12.39
CA GLY A 13 6.13 5.26 -13.29
C GLY A 13 5.74 6.58 -12.62
N SER A 14 4.45 6.92 -12.68
CA SER A 14 3.92 8.18 -12.14
C SER A 14 3.97 8.26 -10.61
N GLU A 15 3.73 7.15 -9.90
CA GLU A 15 3.81 7.14 -8.44
C GLU A 15 5.25 7.36 -7.98
N GLN A 16 6.23 6.71 -8.63
CA GLN A 16 7.64 6.94 -8.35
C GLN A 16 8.04 8.39 -8.61
N LYS A 17 7.63 8.97 -9.75
CA LYS A 17 7.90 10.39 -10.06
C LYS A 17 7.34 11.34 -8.99
N ASN A 18 6.15 11.03 -8.46
CA ASN A 18 5.56 11.84 -7.39
C ASN A 18 6.29 11.65 -6.06
N PHE A 19 6.69 10.43 -5.71
CA PHE A 19 7.48 10.18 -4.50
C PHE A 19 8.89 10.79 -4.59
N GLN A 20 9.48 10.85 -5.79
CA GLN A 20 10.76 11.52 -6.01
C GLN A 20 10.73 12.98 -5.55
N LYS A 21 9.61 13.70 -5.75
CA LYS A 21 9.47 15.08 -5.25
C LYS A 21 9.58 15.18 -3.72
N VAL A 22 9.14 14.14 -3.00
CA VAL A 22 9.29 14.06 -1.53
C VAL A 22 10.75 13.88 -1.15
N LEU A 23 11.47 13.00 -1.87
CA LEU A 23 12.89 12.75 -1.67
C LEU A 23 13.75 13.97 -2.02
N ASP A 24 13.38 14.72 -3.07
CA ASP A 24 14.04 15.95 -3.48
C ASP A 24 13.87 17.02 -2.39
N ALA A 25 12.66 17.23 -1.90
CA ALA A 25 12.40 18.17 -0.80
C ALA A 25 13.12 17.75 0.51
N PHE A 26 13.27 16.45 0.78
CA PHE A 26 14.07 15.97 1.90
C PHE A 26 15.56 16.28 1.70
N SER A 27 16.08 16.06 0.48
CA SER A 27 17.46 16.36 0.13
C SER A 27 17.78 17.85 0.27
N GLU A 28 16.89 18.73 -0.21
CA GLU A 28 17.01 20.18 -0.07
C GLU A 28 17.06 20.64 1.39
N LYS A 29 16.19 20.07 2.25
CA LYS A 29 16.10 20.46 3.66
C LYS A 29 17.26 19.98 4.52
N THR A 30 17.88 18.86 4.15
CA THR A 30 18.86 18.16 5.01
C THR A 30 20.28 18.17 4.46
N GLY A 31 20.44 18.40 3.15
CA GLY A 31 21.71 18.22 2.45
C GLY A 31 22.14 16.75 2.29
N ALA A 32 21.25 15.79 2.58
CA ALA A 32 21.45 14.38 2.24
C ALA A 32 21.22 14.14 0.74
N LYS A 33 21.81 13.06 0.20
CA LYS A 33 21.43 12.54 -1.11
C LYS A 33 20.41 11.43 -0.91
N THR A 34 19.47 11.28 -1.84
CA THR A 34 18.48 10.18 -1.80
C THR A 34 18.52 9.36 -3.06
N GLN A 35 18.33 8.05 -2.94
CA GLN A 35 18.16 7.14 -4.07
C GLN A 35 16.94 6.27 -3.84
N PHE A 36 16.00 6.27 -4.80
CA PHE A 36 14.87 5.36 -4.77
C PHE A 36 15.20 4.04 -5.48
N ILE A 37 14.78 2.93 -4.87
CA ILE A 37 14.93 1.58 -5.40
C ILE A 37 13.52 0.99 -5.55
N SER A 38 13.08 0.81 -6.79
CA SER A 38 11.81 0.11 -7.00
C SER A 38 11.96 -1.38 -6.69
N THR A 39 11.02 -1.93 -5.92
CA THR A 39 10.92 -3.36 -5.66
C THR A 39 9.94 -4.07 -6.59
N GLY A 40 9.18 -3.32 -7.39
CA GLY A 40 7.92 -3.81 -7.95
C GLY A 40 7.03 -4.40 -6.87
N ASP A 41 6.22 -5.40 -7.24
CA ASP A 41 5.23 -5.99 -6.33
C ASP A 41 5.82 -6.95 -5.29
N ASN A 42 7.09 -7.38 -5.46
CA ASN A 42 7.69 -8.42 -4.61
C ASN A 42 8.72 -7.87 -3.60
N VAL A 43 8.25 -6.99 -2.71
CA VAL A 43 9.08 -6.31 -1.69
C VAL A 43 9.93 -7.28 -0.88
N SER A 44 9.34 -8.35 -0.34
CA SER A 44 10.04 -9.31 0.53
C SER A 44 11.21 -9.99 -0.16
N THR A 45 11.04 -10.38 -1.43
CA THR A 45 12.09 -11.05 -2.19
C THR A 45 13.20 -10.08 -2.54
N VAL A 46 12.88 -8.91 -3.09
CA VAL A 46 13.88 -7.92 -3.51
C VAL A 46 14.69 -7.40 -2.33
N VAL A 47 14.03 -7.06 -1.22
CA VAL A 47 14.69 -6.60 0.00
C VAL A 47 15.54 -7.72 0.62
N GLY A 48 15.03 -8.94 0.66
CA GLY A 48 15.77 -10.09 1.18
C GLY A 48 17.06 -10.35 0.42
N SER A 49 17.00 -10.42 -0.92
CA SER A 49 18.20 -10.61 -1.74
C SER A 49 19.21 -9.46 -1.59
N LYS A 50 18.74 -8.22 -1.39
CA LYS A 50 19.63 -7.08 -1.13
C LYS A 50 20.33 -7.17 0.22
N ILE A 51 19.63 -7.60 1.26
CA ILE A 51 20.20 -7.82 2.59
C ILE A 51 21.25 -8.94 2.54
N GLU A 52 20.92 -10.08 1.94
CA GLU A 52 21.84 -11.22 1.79
C GLU A 52 23.09 -10.86 0.96
N GLY A 53 22.91 -10.02 -0.06
CA GLY A 53 23.99 -9.51 -0.90
C GLY A 53 24.80 -8.35 -0.28
N GLY A 54 24.56 -7.98 0.99
CA GLY A 54 25.29 -6.91 1.68
C GLY A 54 24.96 -5.49 1.21
N ASN A 55 23.86 -5.30 0.48
CA ASN A 55 23.42 -4.03 -0.10
C ASN A 55 22.01 -3.65 0.38
N ALA A 56 21.77 -3.81 1.68
CA ALA A 56 20.49 -3.49 2.30
C ALA A 56 20.11 -2.02 2.08
N PRO A 57 18.84 -1.71 1.76
CA PRO A 57 18.37 -0.33 1.73
C PRO A 57 18.29 0.26 3.15
N ASP A 58 18.48 1.57 3.27
CA ASP A 58 18.40 2.28 4.55
C ASP A 58 16.95 2.38 5.05
N VAL A 59 16.00 2.55 4.12
CA VAL A 59 14.56 2.63 4.41
C VAL A 59 13.79 1.74 3.45
N VAL A 60 12.78 1.03 3.96
CA VAL A 60 11.86 0.24 3.15
C VAL A 60 10.42 0.70 3.37
N MET A 61 9.72 0.98 2.28
CA MET A 61 8.31 1.29 2.24
C MET A 61 7.53 -0.03 2.20
N VAL A 62 7.24 -0.57 3.39
CA VAL A 62 6.56 -1.88 3.53
C VAL A 62 5.04 -1.71 3.39
N PRO A 63 4.39 -2.27 2.36
CA PRO A 63 2.97 -2.03 2.08
C PRO A 63 2.01 -2.88 2.92
N GLN A 64 2.51 -3.92 3.61
CA GLN A 64 1.69 -4.91 4.29
C GLN A 64 2.17 -5.16 5.72
N VAL A 65 1.24 -5.19 6.68
CA VAL A 65 1.53 -5.47 8.10
C VAL A 65 2.21 -6.84 8.28
N GLY A 66 1.79 -7.85 7.51
CA GLY A 66 2.39 -9.19 7.55
C GLY A 66 3.87 -9.19 7.12
N VAL A 67 4.23 -8.38 6.12
CA VAL A 67 5.63 -8.23 5.67
C VAL A 67 6.46 -7.48 6.72
N LEU A 68 5.90 -6.46 7.38
CA LEU A 68 6.57 -5.77 8.49
C LEU A 68 6.90 -6.76 9.61
N GLN A 69 5.93 -7.60 10.01
CA GLN A 69 6.12 -8.66 11.00
C GLN A 69 7.18 -9.67 10.56
N GLN A 70 7.15 -10.09 9.29
CA GLN A 70 8.17 -10.98 8.73
C GLN A 70 9.57 -10.38 8.87
N PHE A 71 9.75 -9.11 8.49
CA PHE A 71 11.06 -8.46 8.54
C PHE A 71 11.55 -8.25 9.98
N ALA A 72 10.66 -7.87 10.90
CA ALA A 72 10.99 -7.76 12.31
C ALA A 72 11.45 -9.10 12.90
N LYS A 73 10.72 -10.19 12.63
CA LYS A 73 11.06 -11.56 13.09
C LYS A 73 12.38 -12.06 12.51
N LYS A 74 12.74 -11.63 11.29
CA LYS A 74 14.04 -11.92 10.67
C LYS A 74 15.19 -11.04 11.19
N GLY A 75 14.90 -10.06 12.06
CA GLY A 75 15.90 -9.11 12.55
C GLY A 75 16.36 -8.09 11.50
N TRP A 76 15.58 -7.90 10.43
CA TRP A 76 15.94 -6.99 9.33
C TRP A 76 15.54 -5.54 9.59
N LEU A 77 14.74 -5.29 10.62
CA LEU A 77 14.29 -3.94 10.99
C LEU A 77 14.97 -3.48 12.28
N GLN A 78 15.36 -2.21 12.29
CA GLN A 78 15.76 -1.54 13.51
C GLN A 78 14.53 -1.01 14.24
N GLN A 79 14.53 -1.13 15.57
CA GLN A 79 13.53 -0.48 16.40
C GLN A 79 13.60 1.05 16.22
N LEU A 80 12.45 1.70 16.09
CA LEU A 80 12.40 3.16 16.04
C LEU A 80 12.72 3.76 17.41
N SER A 81 13.38 4.92 17.38
CA SER A 81 13.83 5.59 18.61
C SER A 81 12.66 5.95 19.54
N ALA A 82 12.94 6.07 20.84
CA ALA A 82 11.96 6.55 21.83
C ALA A 82 11.41 7.95 21.48
N THR A 83 12.22 8.80 20.82
CA THR A 83 11.77 10.11 20.33
C THR A 83 10.73 9.96 19.23
N THR A 84 10.97 9.04 18.29
CA THR A 84 10.01 8.70 17.22
C THR A 84 8.72 8.14 17.82
N GLU A 85 8.83 7.23 18.79
CA GLU A 85 7.67 6.63 19.44
C GLU A 85 6.81 7.68 20.15
N LYS A 86 7.41 8.61 20.91
CA LYS A 86 6.68 9.74 21.52
C LYS A 86 5.97 10.62 20.49
N SER A 87 6.61 10.85 19.34
CA SER A 87 5.99 11.59 18.24
C SER A 87 4.77 10.85 17.70
N VAL A 88 4.85 9.53 17.54
CA VAL A 88 3.71 8.69 17.14
C VAL A 88 2.59 8.78 18.16
N ASP A 89 2.89 8.60 19.44
CA ASP A 89 1.89 8.65 20.52
C ASP A 89 1.13 9.99 20.57
N SER A 90 1.80 11.08 20.20
CA SER A 90 1.21 12.43 20.25
C SER A 90 0.41 12.80 18.99
N ASN A 91 0.74 12.21 17.84
CA ASN A 91 0.25 12.68 16.53
C ASN A 91 -0.58 11.65 15.77
N TYR A 92 -0.60 10.39 16.19
CA TYR A 92 -1.26 9.30 15.47
C TYR A 92 -2.36 8.64 16.29
N ALA A 93 -3.43 8.22 15.60
CA ALA A 93 -4.40 7.32 16.20
C ALA A 93 -3.72 5.99 16.63
N PRO A 94 -4.10 5.40 17.78
CA PRO A 94 -3.43 4.21 18.33
C PRO A 94 -3.31 3.03 17.37
N VAL A 95 -4.26 2.89 16.44
CA VAL A 95 -4.26 1.84 15.42
C VAL A 95 -3.01 1.87 14.54
N TRP A 96 -2.48 3.04 14.22
CA TRP A 96 -1.29 3.17 13.37
C TRP A 96 -0.02 2.74 14.10
N LYS A 97 0.08 3.05 15.41
CA LYS A 97 1.16 2.51 16.25
C LYS A 97 1.07 0.99 16.34
N LYS A 98 -0.14 0.45 16.53
CA LYS A 98 -0.37 -1.00 16.57
C LYS A 98 0.09 -1.68 15.28
N TYR A 99 -0.27 -1.15 14.11
CA TYR A 99 0.14 -1.72 12.82
C TYR A 99 1.62 -1.54 12.50
N GLY A 100 2.29 -0.54 13.09
CA GLY A 100 3.73 -0.32 12.98
C GLY A 100 4.56 -1.14 13.98
N SER A 101 3.90 -1.86 14.90
CA SER A 101 4.56 -2.56 16.00
C SER A 101 4.48 -4.08 15.85
N VAL A 102 5.51 -4.77 16.35
CA VAL A 102 5.59 -6.23 16.43
C VAL A 102 6.01 -6.56 17.86
N ASP A 103 5.21 -7.39 18.54
CA ASP A 103 5.44 -7.77 19.94
C ASP A 103 5.65 -6.59 20.91
N GLY A 104 4.96 -5.47 20.64
CA GLY A 104 5.02 -4.24 21.44
C GLY A 104 6.14 -3.28 21.05
N THR A 105 7.05 -3.67 20.15
CA THR A 105 8.14 -2.82 19.66
C THR A 105 7.76 -2.13 18.36
N LEU A 106 7.91 -0.80 18.30
CA LEU A 106 7.62 0.00 17.12
C LEU A 106 8.76 -0.08 16.09
N TYR A 107 8.47 -0.61 14.91
CA TYR A 107 9.44 -0.77 13.81
C TYR A 107 9.13 0.12 12.60
N GLY A 108 7.88 0.54 12.42
CA GLY A 108 7.44 1.28 11.23
C GLY A 108 6.54 2.46 11.56
N LEU A 109 6.62 3.50 10.73
CA LEU A 109 5.75 4.67 10.76
C LEU A 109 4.85 4.67 9.53
N TYR A 110 3.54 4.89 9.74
CA TYR A 110 2.61 5.10 8.63
C TYR A 110 2.62 6.57 8.20
N PHE A 111 2.62 6.81 6.89
CA PHE A 111 2.53 8.16 6.32
C PHE A 111 1.51 8.23 5.16
N LYS A 112 1.05 7.07 4.68
CA LYS A 112 0.04 6.89 3.63
C LYS A 112 -0.85 5.72 4.02
N ALA A 113 -2.15 5.85 3.75
CA ALA A 113 -3.12 4.76 3.77
C ALA A 113 -3.86 4.74 2.42
N ALA A 114 -4.28 3.55 1.98
CA ALA A 114 -5.11 3.36 0.80
C ALA A 114 -6.35 2.56 1.19
N HIS A 115 -7.52 2.98 0.69
CA HIS A 115 -8.78 2.30 0.95
C HIS A 115 -9.08 1.31 -0.18
N LYS A 116 -8.82 0.02 0.10
CA LYS A 116 -8.98 -1.06 -0.89
C LYS A 116 -10.43 -1.50 -1.10
N SER A 117 -11.38 -0.99 -0.32
CA SER A 117 -12.82 -1.30 -0.46
C SER A 117 -13.59 -0.25 -1.27
N THR A 118 -12.92 0.77 -1.81
CA THR A 118 -13.59 1.77 -2.67
C THR A 118 -13.84 1.19 -4.05
N VAL A 119 -15.10 1.15 -4.48
CA VAL A 119 -15.49 0.84 -5.85
C VAL A 119 -15.58 2.14 -6.65
N TRP A 120 -14.73 2.28 -7.67
CA TRP A 120 -14.80 3.35 -8.65
C TRP A 120 -15.68 2.90 -9.83
N TYR A 121 -16.55 3.78 -10.32
CA TYR A 121 -17.46 3.46 -11.42
C TYR A 121 -17.58 4.62 -12.41
N SER A 122 -18.03 4.33 -13.64
CA SER A 122 -18.38 5.33 -14.64
C SER A 122 -19.85 5.73 -14.49
N PRO A 123 -20.16 7.00 -14.14
CA PRO A 123 -21.55 7.47 -14.08
C PRO A 123 -22.27 7.33 -15.43
N ASP A 124 -21.56 7.55 -16.54
CA ASP A 124 -22.13 7.45 -17.88
C ASP A 124 -22.52 6.02 -18.23
N ALA A 125 -21.71 5.02 -17.86
CA ALA A 125 -22.03 3.62 -18.07
C ALA A 125 -23.29 3.20 -17.29
N LEU A 126 -23.41 3.64 -16.03
CA LEU A 126 -24.61 3.38 -15.22
C LEU A 126 -25.85 4.07 -15.80
N ASN A 127 -25.72 5.32 -16.24
CA ASN A 127 -26.81 6.08 -16.86
C ASN A 127 -27.29 5.42 -18.17
N GLN A 128 -26.37 4.98 -19.03
CA GLN A 128 -26.69 4.28 -20.27
C GLN A 128 -27.46 2.97 -20.00
N ALA A 129 -27.07 2.25 -18.95
CA ALA A 129 -27.74 1.02 -18.52
C ALA A 129 -29.04 1.27 -17.73
N GLY A 130 -29.35 2.52 -17.34
CA GLY A 130 -30.51 2.86 -16.53
C GLY A 130 -30.43 2.41 -15.06
N VAL A 131 -29.21 2.26 -14.54
CA VAL A 131 -28.92 1.68 -13.21
C VAL A 131 -28.41 2.75 -12.26
N LYS A 132 -28.75 2.65 -10.96
CA LYS A 132 -28.19 3.51 -9.91
C LYS A 132 -26.97 2.85 -9.25
N PRO A 133 -26.05 3.63 -8.65
CA PRO A 133 -24.93 3.06 -7.91
C PRO A 133 -25.42 2.08 -6.83
N PRO A 134 -24.92 0.83 -6.83
CA PRO A 134 -25.37 -0.21 -5.90
C PRO A 134 -24.85 0.06 -4.48
N LYS A 135 -25.62 -0.38 -3.47
CA LYS A 135 -25.26 -0.24 -2.05
C LYS A 135 -24.94 -1.58 -1.38
N THR A 136 -25.27 -2.69 -2.02
CA THR A 136 -25.01 -4.05 -1.53
C THR A 136 -24.32 -4.87 -2.61
N TYR A 137 -23.70 -5.98 -2.21
CA TYR A 137 -23.06 -6.90 -3.15
C TYR A 137 -24.07 -7.48 -4.16
N ASP A 138 -25.26 -7.88 -3.70
CA ASP A 138 -26.33 -8.39 -4.57
C ASP A 138 -26.81 -7.34 -5.57
N GLU A 139 -26.97 -6.08 -5.13
CA GLU A 139 -27.28 -4.96 -6.03
C GLU A 139 -26.16 -4.72 -7.03
N MET A 140 -24.90 -4.87 -6.62
CA MET A 140 -23.74 -4.70 -7.49
C MET A 140 -23.68 -5.78 -8.58
N LEU A 141 -24.00 -7.03 -8.26
CA LEU A 141 -24.09 -8.10 -9.26
C LEU A 141 -25.23 -7.84 -10.25
N LYS A 142 -26.42 -7.45 -9.75
CA LYS A 142 -27.56 -7.09 -10.61
C LYS A 142 -27.22 -5.91 -11.53
N ALA A 143 -26.62 -4.86 -10.98
CA ALA A 143 -26.16 -3.70 -11.74
C ALA A 143 -25.15 -4.10 -12.81
N GLY A 144 -24.18 -4.95 -12.48
CA GLY A 144 -23.19 -5.47 -13.41
C GLY A 144 -23.82 -6.22 -14.58
N HIS A 145 -24.80 -7.09 -14.33
CA HIS A 145 -25.54 -7.77 -15.40
C HIS A 145 -26.24 -6.77 -16.33
N THR A 146 -26.96 -5.78 -15.79
CA THR A 146 -27.65 -4.78 -16.63
C THR A 146 -26.67 -3.93 -17.46
N VAL A 147 -25.51 -3.57 -16.90
CA VAL A 147 -24.44 -2.89 -17.65
C VAL A 147 -23.92 -3.80 -18.78
N SER A 148 -23.70 -5.08 -18.49
CA SER A 148 -23.30 -6.06 -19.51
C SER A 148 -24.32 -6.20 -20.64
N ASP A 149 -25.61 -6.26 -20.31
CA ASP A 149 -26.70 -6.38 -21.28
C ASP A 149 -26.83 -5.14 -22.17
N SER A 150 -26.36 -3.97 -21.70
CA SER A 150 -26.26 -2.74 -22.50
C SER A 150 -25.06 -2.72 -23.48
N GLY A 151 -24.25 -3.78 -23.50
CA GLY A 151 -23.08 -3.93 -24.37
C GLY A 151 -21.77 -3.36 -23.81
N LEU A 152 -21.71 -3.02 -22.51
CA LEU A 152 -20.52 -2.51 -21.84
C LEU A 152 -19.91 -3.57 -20.92
N ALA A 153 -18.60 -3.52 -20.68
CA ALA A 153 -17.99 -4.37 -19.67
C ALA A 153 -18.43 -3.93 -18.26
N ALA A 154 -18.97 -4.86 -17.47
CA ALA A 154 -19.47 -4.59 -16.12
C ALA A 154 -18.35 -4.23 -15.12
N PHE A 155 -17.22 -4.93 -15.22
CA PHE A 155 -16.08 -4.75 -14.32
C PHE A 155 -14.78 -4.72 -15.12
N ALA A 156 -13.88 -3.81 -14.75
CA ALA A 156 -12.49 -3.82 -15.18
C ALA A 156 -11.63 -4.39 -14.03
N VAL A 157 -10.99 -5.53 -14.27
CA VAL A 157 -10.15 -6.21 -13.27
C VAL A 157 -8.82 -6.54 -13.92
N ALA A 158 -7.72 -6.00 -13.38
CA ALA A 158 -6.37 -6.25 -13.86
C ALA A 158 -5.83 -7.59 -13.33
N GLY A 159 -6.55 -8.69 -13.64
CA GLY A 159 -6.35 -10.01 -13.04
C GLY A 159 -5.05 -10.73 -13.41
N GLU A 160 -4.22 -10.16 -14.30
CA GLU A 160 -2.84 -10.62 -14.52
C GLU A 160 -2.00 -10.46 -13.24
N ASP A 161 -2.23 -9.37 -12.50
CA ASP A 161 -1.60 -9.12 -11.22
C ASP A 161 -2.44 -9.72 -10.09
N GLY A 162 -1.93 -10.80 -9.49
CA GLY A 162 -2.69 -11.59 -8.51
C GLY A 162 -3.23 -10.82 -7.30
N TRP A 163 -2.56 -9.72 -6.90
CA TRP A 163 -3.02 -8.89 -5.78
C TRP A 163 -4.36 -8.19 -6.05
N THR A 164 -4.69 -7.94 -7.33
CA THR A 164 -5.97 -7.32 -7.68
C THR A 164 -7.13 -8.30 -7.44
N LEU A 165 -6.91 -9.59 -7.67
CA LEU A 165 -7.88 -10.64 -7.42
C LEU A 165 -8.05 -10.89 -5.92
N THR A 166 -6.96 -10.81 -5.13
CA THR A 166 -7.07 -10.92 -3.67
C THR A 166 -7.86 -9.76 -3.10
N ASP A 167 -7.68 -8.53 -3.60
CA ASP A 167 -8.48 -7.37 -3.15
C ASP A 167 -9.97 -7.59 -3.40
N TRP A 168 -10.36 -8.14 -4.57
CA TRP A 168 -11.74 -8.52 -4.84
C TRP A 168 -12.25 -9.59 -3.88
N PHE A 169 -11.49 -10.68 -3.71
CA PHE A 169 -11.87 -11.78 -2.83
C PHE A 169 -12.06 -11.32 -1.39
N GLU A 170 -11.11 -10.56 -0.84
CA GLU A 170 -11.14 -10.06 0.53
C GLU A 170 -12.37 -9.17 0.77
N ASN A 171 -12.68 -8.27 -0.16
CA ASN A 171 -13.86 -7.39 -0.05
C ASN A 171 -15.16 -8.18 -0.10
N ILE A 172 -15.27 -9.18 -1.00
CA ILE A 172 -16.46 -10.04 -1.09
C ILE A 172 -16.59 -10.87 0.20
N TYR A 173 -15.50 -11.50 0.63
CA TYR A 173 -15.48 -12.31 1.85
C TYR A 173 -15.94 -11.48 3.06
N LEU A 174 -15.34 -10.31 3.28
CA LEU A 174 -15.71 -9.42 4.39
C LEU A 174 -17.17 -8.95 4.28
N SER A 175 -17.66 -8.66 3.07
CA SER A 175 -19.05 -8.24 2.86
C SER A 175 -20.06 -9.36 3.10
N GLN A 176 -19.73 -10.61 2.80
CA GLN A 176 -20.67 -11.74 2.76
C GLN A 176 -20.58 -12.65 3.99
N ALA A 177 -19.37 -12.84 4.51
CA ALA A 177 -19.08 -13.70 5.66
C ALA A 177 -18.78 -12.92 6.95
N GLY A 178 -18.53 -11.62 6.86
CA GLY A 178 -18.14 -10.79 7.99
C GLY A 178 -16.64 -10.84 8.31
N PRO A 179 -16.20 -10.05 9.31
CA PRO A 179 -14.81 -10.03 9.78
C PRO A 179 -14.41 -11.26 10.61
#